data_AF-A0A3B4FB83-F1
#
_entry.id   AF-A0A3B4FB83-F1
#
_cell.length_a   1.000
_cell.length_b   1.000
_cell.length_c   1.000
_cell.angle_alpha   90.00
_cell.angle_beta   90.00
_cell.angle_gamma   90.00
#
_symmetry.space_group_name_H-M   'P 1'
#
loop_
_entity.id
_entity.type
_entity.pdbx_description
1 polymer ?
#
loop_
_entity_poly.entity_id
_entity_poly.type
_entity_poly.pdbx_seq_one_letter_code
_entity_poly.pdbx_strand_id
1 'polypeptide(L)'
;CCYEPNLLLSCCYLVAVFCCNSPLTLQCPYPSQHRDNRKFLCKGDHRNSCRDMVTSKSRFALQGGIYSNSFSVTITKLEEADAGTYWCGSDSQWRVGNYTKIQLKNGQSYELLLFKHNYSCYSKSLGGECTSHQNDPKCKNSYGCVHQ
;
A
#
# COMPACT_ATOMS: atom_id res chain seq x y z
N CYS A 1 -4.87 4.64 3.06
CA CYS A 1 -4.17 5.68 3.83
C CYS A 1 -5.19 6.34 4.74
N CYS A 2 -4.77 6.87 5.89
CA CYS A 2 -5.71 7.56 6.77
C CYS A 2 -6.46 8.63 5.99
N TYR A 3 -7.78 8.58 6.05
CA TYR A 3 -8.64 9.47 5.29
C TYR A 3 -9.01 10.59 6.24
N GLU A 4 -8.30 11.71 6.17
CA GLU A 4 -8.85 12.97 6.66
C GLU A 4 -9.73 13.52 5.53
N PRO A 5 -10.95 13.99 5.81
CA PRO A 5 -11.88 14.45 4.78
C PRO A 5 -11.35 15.60 3.91
N ASN A 6 -10.21 16.22 4.29
CA ASN A 6 -9.55 17.29 3.55
C ASN A 6 -8.05 17.03 3.23
N LEU A 7 -7.50 15.85 3.54
CA LEU A 7 -6.12 15.52 3.18
C LEU A 7 -6.08 14.26 2.29
N LEU A 8 -5.74 14.48 1.02
CA LEU A 8 -5.30 13.45 0.08
C LEU A 8 -3.97 12.85 0.58
N LEU A 9 -4.02 11.97 1.57
CA LEU A 9 -2.84 11.34 2.14
C LEU A 9 -2.30 10.29 1.17
N SER A 10 -1.39 10.74 0.29
CA SER A 10 -0.50 9.88 -0.49
C SER A 10 0.37 9.06 0.45
N CYS A 11 0.14 7.74 0.53
CA CYS A 11 1.12 6.82 1.08
C CYS A 11 2.11 6.49 -0.03
N CYS A 12 3.38 6.90 0.09
CA CYS A 12 4.42 6.40 -0.82
C CYS A 12 5.13 5.15 -0.25
N TYR A 13 4.98 4.89 1.05
CA TYR A 13 5.46 3.67 1.71
C TYR A 13 4.45 3.17 2.74
N LEU A 14 4.10 1.88 2.63
CA LEU A 14 3.18 1.16 3.51
C LEU A 14 3.88 -0.10 4.03
N VAL A 15 3.85 -0.35 5.35
CA VAL A 15 4.14 -1.68 5.91
C VAL A 15 2.81 -2.28 6.33
N ALA A 16 2.49 -3.43 5.77
CA ALA A 16 1.31 -4.20 6.17
C ALA A 16 1.78 -5.46 6.88
N VAL A 17 1.28 -5.66 8.10
CA VAL A 17 1.52 -6.87 8.88
C VAL A 17 0.27 -7.75 8.84
N PHE A 18 0.43 -9.03 8.51
CA PHE A 18 -0.65 -9.99 8.49
C PHE A 18 -0.39 -11.16 9.44
N CYS A 19 -1.47 -11.81 9.87
CA CYS A 19 -1.45 -13.09 10.60
C CYS A 19 -2.56 -14.01 10.10
N CYS A 20 -2.40 -15.31 10.37
CA CYS A 20 -3.51 -16.20 10.64
C CYS A 20 -4.46 -16.41 9.43
N ASN A 21 -3.94 -16.31 8.20
CA ASN A 21 -4.69 -16.40 6.95
C ASN A 21 -5.83 -15.35 6.79
N SER A 22 -5.84 -14.31 7.62
CA SER A 22 -6.84 -13.24 7.52
C SER A 22 -6.69 -12.47 6.20
N PRO A 23 -7.80 -12.09 5.55
CA PRO A 23 -7.73 -11.27 4.37
C PRO A 23 -7.20 -9.87 4.71
N LEU A 24 -6.38 -9.32 3.82
CA LEU A 24 -5.80 -7.97 3.94
C LEU A 24 -6.25 -7.13 2.77
N THR A 25 -6.71 -5.91 3.04
CA THR A 25 -7.07 -4.94 2.00
C THR A 25 -6.04 -3.83 1.90
N LEU A 26 -5.32 -3.81 0.78
CA LEU A 26 -4.35 -2.76 0.46
C LEU A 26 -5.04 -1.61 -0.26
N GLN A 27 -4.87 -0.39 0.24
CA GLN A 27 -5.36 0.83 -0.40
C GLN A 27 -4.25 1.50 -1.20
N CYS A 28 -4.52 1.76 -2.47
CA CYS A 28 -3.56 2.19 -3.47
C CYS A 28 -4.02 3.54 -4.08
N PRO A 29 -3.54 4.68 -3.54
CA PRO A 29 -3.89 5.99 -4.08
C PRO A 29 -3.30 6.19 -5.47
N TYR A 30 -3.96 7.01 -6.29
CA TYR A 30 -3.47 7.42 -7.60
C TYR A 30 -3.87 8.86 -7.93
N PRO A 31 -3.10 9.57 -8.77
CA PRO A 31 -3.47 10.91 -9.22
C PRO A 31 -4.78 10.91 -10.02
N SER A 32 -5.61 11.94 -9.91
CA SER A 32 -6.93 12.01 -10.58
C SER A 32 -6.82 11.82 -12.11
N GLN A 33 -5.74 12.29 -12.73
CA GLN A 33 -5.47 12.09 -14.15
C GLN A 33 -5.29 10.62 -14.56
N HIS A 34 -5.05 9.71 -13.61
CA HIS A 34 -4.90 8.29 -13.85
C HIS A 34 -6.19 7.51 -13.64
N ARG A 35 -7.34 8.18 -13.52
CA ARG A 35 -8.62 7.53 -13.27
C ARG A 35 -8.90 6.38 -14.23
N ASP A 36 -8.66 6.59 -15.52
CA ASP A 36 -8.94 5.62 -16.58
C ASP A 36 -7.74 4.72 -16.91
N ASN A 37 -6.58 4.96 -16.29
CA ASN A 37 -5.41 4.11 -16.47
C ASN A 37 -5.61 2.73 -15.84
N ARG A 38 -4.90 1.73 -16.37
CA ARG A 38 -4.80 0.41 -15.75
C ARG A 38 -4.23 0.53 -14.33
N LYS A 39 -4.93 -0.07 -13.37
CA LYS A 39 -4.48 -0.26 -11.99
C LYS A 39 -3.83 -1.62 -11.85
N PHE A 40 -2.76 -1.72 -11.08
CA PHE A 40 -2.06 -2.98 -10.89
C PHE A 40 -1.39 -3.07 -9.52
N LEU A 41 -1.22 -4.30 -9.06
CA LEU A 41 -0.37 -4.67 -7.93
C LEU A 41 0.68 -5.64 -8.42
N CYS A 42 1.94 -5.38 -8.09
CA CYS A 42 3.08 -6.11 -8.59
C CYS A 42 3.99 -6.54 -7.44
N LYS A 43 4.51 -7.77 -7.44
CA LYS A 43 5.40 -8.32 -6.39
C LYS A 43 6.83 -8.48 -6.90
N GLY A 44 7.79 -7.95 -6.14
CA GLY A 44 9.22 -8.08 -6.43
C GLY A 44 10.05 -6.98 -5.76
N ASP A 45 11.35 -7.24 -5.60
CA ASP A 45 12.26 -6.30 -4.92
C ASP A 45 12.46 -5.00 -5.71
N HIS A 46 12.35 -5.09 -7.04
CA HIS A 46 12.45 -3.97 -7.97
C HIS A 46 11.16 -3.79 -8.78
N ARG A 47 10.67 -2.55 -8.85
CA ARG A 47 9.41 -2.20 -9.55
C ARG A 47 9.43 -2.50 -11.06
N ASN A 48 10.59 -2.39 -11.70
CA ASN A 48 10.77 -2.56 -13.14
C ASN A 48 10.85 -4.03 -13.58
N SER A 49 10.99 -4.98 -12.66
CA SER A 49 11.08 -6.42 -12.94
C SER A 49 10.14 -7.25 -12.06
N CYS A 50 9.15 -6.61 -11.44
CA CYS A 50 8.21 -7.29 -10.57
C CYS A 50 7.17 -8.08 -11.38
N ARG A 51 6.52 -9.05 -10.72
CA ARG A 51 5.44 -9.86 -11.30
C ARG A 51 4.08 -9.26 -11.00
N ASP A 52 3.26 -9.02 -12.02
CA ASP A 52 1.87 -8.60 -11.85
C ASP A 52 1.07 -9.69 -11.12
N MET A 53 0.46 -9.32 -9.99
CA MET A 53 -0.24 -10.24 -9.09
C MET A 53 -1.73 -10.33 -9.39
N VAL A 54 -2.33 -9.28 -9.94
CA VAL A 54 -3.77 -9.20 -10.22
C VAL A 54 -4.12 -10.07 -11.42
N THR A 55 -3.25 -10.09 -12.43
CA THR A 55 -3.44 -10.91 -13.63
C THR A 55 -3.08 -12.38 -13.42
N SER A 56 -2.30 -12.71 -12.39
CA SER A 56 -1.68 -14.03 -12.25
C SER A 56 -2.26 -14.92 -11.15
N LYS A 57 -3.11 -14.41 -10.25
CA LYS A 57 -3.63 -15.19 -9.10
C LYS A 57 -5.06 -14.81 -8.71
N SER A 58 -5.92 -15.82 -8.58
CA SER A 58 -7.32 -15.67 -8.13
C SER A 58 -7.48 -15.13 -6.70
N ARG A 59 -6.45 -15.24 -5.85
CA ARG A 59 -6.47 -14.76 -4.46
C ARG A 59 -6.36 -13.24 -4.30
N PHE A 60 -5.96 -12.53 -5.37
CA PHE A 60 -5.71 -11.09 -5.37
C PHE A 60 -6.84 -10.38 -6.14
N ALA A 61 -7.83 -9.88 -5.40
CA ALA A 61 -8.98 -9.22 -5.99
C ALA A 61 -8.73 -7.70 -6.06
N LEU A 62 -8.71 -7.16 -7.27
CA LEU A 62 -8.67 -5.71 -7.49
C LEU A 62 -10.10 -5.16 -7.47
N GLN A 63 -10.33 -4.13 -6.65
CA GLN A 63 -11.59 -3.40 -6.57
C GLN A 63 -11.34 -1.90 -6.83
N GLY A 64 -12.06 -1.32 -7.78
CA GLY A 64 -11.90 0.08 -8.17
C GLY A 64 -12.72 1.04 -7.31
N GLY A 65 -12.06 1.99 -6.65
CA GLY A 65 -12.73 3.15 -6.04
C GLY A 65 -12.84 4.29 -7.06
N ILE A 66 -13.87 4.22 -7.91
CA ILE A 66 -14.09 5.21 -9.00
C ILE A 66 -14.23 6.65 -8.47
N TYR A 67 -14.58 6.82 -7.19
CA TYR A 67 -14.92 8.08 -6.54
C TYR A 67 -13.83 8.63 -5.60
N SER A 68 -12.80 7.84 -5.24
CA SER A 68 -11.87 8.19 -4.16
C SER A 68 -10.42 8.37 -4.58
N ASN A 69 -10.13 8.46 -5.88
CA ASN A 69 -8.75 8.50 -6.42
C ASN A 69 -7.86 7.40 -5.80
N SER A 70 -8.45 6.24 -5.54
CA SER A 70 -7.80 5.09 -4.91
C SER A 70 -8.44 3.80 -5.40
N PHE A 71 -7.64 2.75 -5.58
CA PHE A 71 -8.14 1.41 -5.77
C PHE A 71 -7.72 0.53 -4.60
N SER A 72 -8.47 -0.53 -4.39
CA SER A 72 -8.21 -1.51 -3.32
C SER A 72 -7.75 -2.81 -3.94
N VAL A 73 -6.83 -3.51 -3.26
CA VAL A 73 -6.50 -4.89 -3.57
C VAL A 73 -6.67 -5.72 -2.32
N THR A 74 -7.61 -6.66 -2.37
CA THR A 74 -7.88 -7.60 -1.29
C THR A 74 -7.13 -8.90 -1.56
N ILE A 75 -6.25 -9.27 -0.64
CA ILE A 75 -5.53 -10.55 -0.68
C ILE A 75 -6.24 -11.49 0.28
N THR A 76 -6.79 -12.58 -0.25
CA THR A 76 -7.46 -13.61 0.54
C THR A 76 -6.50 -14.76 0.85
N LYS A 77 -6.69 -15.42 2.01
CA LYS A 77 -5.89 -16.57 2.46
C LYS A 77 -4.38 -16.25 2.39
N LEU A 78 -3.95 -15.28 3.19
CA LEU A 78 -2.57 -14.85 3.23
C LEU A 78 -1.67 -15.91 3.86
N GLU A 79 -0.64 -16.32 3.12
CA GLU A 79 0.34 -17.31 3.57
C GLU A 79 1.70 -16.65 3.83
N GLU A 80 2.58 -17.30 4.59
CA GLU A 80 3.92 -16.76 4.88
C GLU A 80 4.71 -16.40 3.61
N ALA A 81 4.57 -17.21 2.56
CA ALA A 81 5.19 -16.98 1.25
C ALA A 81 4.66 -15.74 0.51
N ASP A 82 3.51 -15.19 0.93
CA ASP A 82 3.01 -13.93 0.39
C ASP A 82 3.80 -12.73 0.92
N ALA A 83 4.55 -12.85 2.02
CA ALA A 83 5.44 -11.79 2.48
C ALA A 83 6.43 -11.34 1.39
N GLY A 84 6.84 -10.08 1.45
CA GLY A 84 7.77 -9.47 0.49
C GLY A 84 7.40 -8.06 0.08
N THR A 85 8.11 -7.55 -0.91
CA THR A 85 7.88 -6.20 -1.45
C THR A 85 6.85 -6.23 -2.58
N TYR A 86 5.89 -5.32 -2.48
CA TYR A 86 4.86 -5.06 -3.47
C TYR A 86 4.90 -3.60 -3.92
N TRP A 87 4.39 -3.36 -5.10
CA TRP A 87 4.27 -2.05 -5.72
C TRP A 87 2.88 -1.94 -6.31
N CYS A 88 2.10 -0.98 -5.83
CA CYS A 88 0.86 -0.62 -6.51
C CYS A 88 1.10 0.58 -7.41
N GLY A 89 0.53 0.56 -8.60
CA GLY A 89 0.69 1.63 -9.56
C GLY A 89 -0.54 1.83 -10.42
N SER A 90 -0.61 3.02 -11.00
CA SER A 90 -1.66 3.45 -11.92
C SER A 90 -1.11 3.97 -13.24
N ASP A 91 0.20 3.79 -13.46
CA ASP A 91 0.93 4.17 -14.66
C ASP A 91 2.16 3.27 -14.81
N SER A 92 2.39 2.77 -16.02
CA SER A 92 3.50 1.89 -16.37
C SER A 92 4.84 2.63 -16.50
N GLN A 93 4.82 3.97 -16.56
CA GLN A 93 6.02 4.81 -16.63
C GLN A 93 6.72 4.98 -15.28
N TRP A 94 6.15 4.48 -14.18
CA TRP A 94 6.76 4.52 -12.84
C TRP A 94 7.27 5.90 -12.41
N ARG A 95 6.59 6.98 -12.84
CA ARG A 95 6.97 8.34 -12.44
C ARG A 95 6.83 8.48 -10.92
N VAL A 96 7.70 9.28 -10.32
CA VAL A 96 7.66 9.57 -8.88
C VAL A 96 6.26 10.10 -8.52
N GLY A 97 5.67 9.57 -7.45
CA GLY A 97 4.31 9.91 -7.02
C GLY A 97 3.19 9.03 -7.61
N ASN A 98 3.47 8.20 -8.61
CA ASN A 98 2.44 7.37 -9.27
C ASN A 98 2.37 5.93 -8.75
N TYR A 99 3.17 5.61 -7.73
CA TYR A 99 3.25 4.27 -7.14
C TYR A 99 3.41 4.33 -5.61
N THR A 100 2.94 3.30 -4.93
CA THR A 100 3.21 3.08 -3.50
C THR A 100 4.01 1.80 -3.35
N LYS A 101 5.11 1.87 -2.59
CA LYS A 101 5.86 0.70 -2.15
C LYS A 101 5.18 0.12 -0.91
N ILE A 102 4.93 -1.17 -0.91
CA ILE A 102 4.27 -1.89 0.18
C ILE A 102 5.20 -3.00 0.64
N GLN A 103 5.54 -3.02 1.93
CA GLN A 103 6.25 -4.12 2.55
C GLN A 103 5.26 -4.99 3.31
N LEU A 104 4.98 -6.18 2.79
CA LEU A 104 4.12 -7.15 3.44
C LEU A 104 4.96 -8.04 4.36
N LYS A 105 4.63 -8.10 5.65
CA LYS A 105 5.34 -8.88 6.68
C LYS A 105 4.38 -9.82 7.40
N ASN A 106 4.84 -11.04 7.68
CA ASN A 106 4.17 -11.93 8.61
C ASN A 106 4.45 -11.47 10.05
N GLY A 107 3.45 -11.45 10.92
CA GLY A 107 3.60 -11.03 12.31
C GLY A 107 2.67 -11.80 13.26
N GLN A 108 3.03 -11.80 14.56
CA GLN A 108 2.31 -12.53 15.62
C GLN A 108 1.15 -11.73 16.24
N SER A 109 0.86 -10.52 15.77
CA SER A 109 -0.17 -9.65 16.35
C SER A 109 -0.84 -8.79 15.27
N TYR A 110 -2.14 -8.54 15.46
CA TYR A 110 -3.10 -7.68 14.73
C TYR A 110 -2.62 -6.94 13.47
N GLU A 111 -3.49 -6.91 12.45
CA GLU A 111 -3.30 -6.17 11.20
C GLU A 111 -2.98 -4.69 11.47
N LEU A 112 -1.70 -4.34 11.30
CA LEU A 112 -1.16 -3.00 11.53
C LEU A 112 -0.64 -2.44 10.22
N LEU A 113 -1.20 -1.32 9.81
CA LEU A 113 -0.74 -0.53 8.68
C LEU A 113 0.13 0.60 9.21
N LEU A 114 1.42 0.60 8.84
CA LEU A 114 2.33 1.72 9.08
C LEU A 114 2.55 2.46 7.78
N PHE A 115 2.42 3.78 7.77
CA PHE A 115 2.67 4.56 6.56
C PHE A 115 3.32 5.90 6.87
N LYS A 116 4.05 6.43 5.89
CA LYS A 116 4.77 7.70 5.98
C LYS A 116 4.14 8.73 5.04
N HIS A 117 3.93 9.94 5.54
CA HIS A 117 3.47 11.09 4.76
C HIS A 117 4.15 12.37 5.25
N ASN A 118 4.71 13.18 4.34
CA ASN A 118 5.38 14.45 4.64
C ASN A 118 6.30 14.37 5.88
N TYR A 119 7.17 13.36 5.93
CA TYR A 119 8.09 13.03 7.04
C TYR A 119 7.45 12.51 8.35
N SER A 120 6.12 12.54 8.48
CA SER A 120 5.36 12.00 9.62
C SER A 120 5.03 10.52 9.44
N CYS A 121 5.07 9.76 10.55
CA CYS A 121 4.74 8.33 10.60
C CYS A 121 3.37 8.15 11.25
N TYR A 122 2.58 7.22 10.74
CA TYR A 122 1.25 6.93 11.23
C TYR A 122 1.03 5.43 11.33
N SER A 123 0.22 5.00 12.30
CA SER A 123 -0.25 3.62 12.41
C SER A 123 -1.77 3.57 12.38
N LYS A 124 -2.30 2.47 11.84
CA LYS A 124 -3.73 2.17 11.91
C LYS A 124 -3.93 0.66 12.08
N SER A 125 -4.73 0.25 13.06
CA SER A 125 -5.25 -1.12 13.15
C SER A 125 -6.45 -1.30 12.21
N LEU A 126 -6.75 -2.53 11.78
CA LEU A 126 -7.95 -2.79 10.97
C LEU A 126 -9.21 -2.24 11.66
N GLY A 127 -9.94 -1.34 10.99
CA GLY A 127 -11.14 -0.70 11.54
C GLY A 127 -10.89 0.33 12.66
N GLY A 128 -9.65 0.50 13.12
CA GLY A 128 -9.28 1.48 14.15
C GLY A 128 -9.01 2.87 13.59
N GLU A 129 -8.74 3.81 14.50
CA GLU A 129 -8.35 5.18 14.15
C GLU A 129 -6.85 5.29 13.83
N CYS A 130 -6.49 6.43 13.28
CA CYS A 130 -5.12 6.73 12.87
C CYS A 130 -4.37 7.37 14.01
N THR A 131 -3.26 6.76 14.42
CA THR A 131 -2.37 7.29 15.45
C THR A 131 -1.13 7.86 14.79
N SER A 132 -0.79 9.12 15.07
CA SER A 132 0.47 9.72 14.65
C SER A 132 1.59 9.31 15.60
N HIS A 133 2.76 9.01 15.02
CA HIS A 133 3.97 8.66 15.76
C HIS A 133 5.08 9.63 15.40
N GLN A 134 5.53 10.40 16.37
CA GLN A 134 6.75 11.19 16.23
C GLN A 134 7.96 10.26 16.48
N ASN A 135 8.92 10.20 15.55
CA ASN A 135 10.19 9.50 15.70
C ASN A 135 10.17 7.95 15.79
N ASP A 136 9.17 7.25 15.24
CA ASP A 136 9.15 5.76 15.24
C ASP A 136 10.37 5.17 14.47
N PRO A 137 11.23 4.36 15.13
CA PRO A 137 12.37 3.70 14.50
C PRO A 137 12.01 2.83 13.28
N LYS A 138 10.82 2.22 13.27
CA LYS A 138 10.34 1.37 12.17
C LYS A 138 10.10 2.17 10.88
N CYS A 139 9.90 3.48 11.00
CA CYS A 139 9.72 4.43 9.90
C CYS A 139 11.06 5.05 9.42
N LYS A 140 12.17 4.94 10.18
CA LYS A 140 13.47 5.61 9.88
C LYS A 140 14.15 5.15 8.59
N ASN A 141 13.88 3.92 8.11
CA ASN A 141 14.52 3.35 6.91
C ASN A 141 13.68 3.47 5.63
N SER A 142 12.60 4.24 5.65
CA SER A 142 11.82 4.53 4.44
C SER A 142 12.34 5.83 3.80
N TYR A 143 13.20 5.69 2.79
CA TYR A 143 13.67 6.81 1.97
C TYR A 143 12.48 7.69 1.57
N GLY A 144 12.59 8.98 1.86
CA GLY A 144 11.47 9.92 1.90
C GLY A 144 10.66 9.96 0.61
N CYS A 145 9.34 10.12 0.77
CA CYS A 145 8.46 10.68 -0.24
C CYS A 145 8.94 12.10 -0.56
N VAL A 146 9.86 12.26 -1.49
CA VAL A 146 10.18 13.59 -2.01
C VAL A 146 9.06 13.92 -2.99
N HIS A 147 8.13 14.79 -2.57
CA HIS A 147 7.42 15.63 -3.51
C HIS A 147 8.48 16.50 -4.18
N GLN A 148 8.70 16.30 -5.48
CA GLN A 148 9.13 17.40 -6.33
C GLN A 148 7.88 17.98 -6.96
#